data_AF-A0A7L3L6K4-F1
#
_entry.id   AF-A0A7L3L6K4-F1
#
_cell.length_a   1.000
_cell.length_b   1.000
_cell.length_c   1.000
_cell.angle_alpha   90.00
_cell.angle_beta   90.00
_cell.angle_gamma   90.00
#
_symmetry.space_group_name_H-M   'P 1'
#
loop_
_entity.id
_entity.type
_entity.pdbx_description
1 polymer ?
#
loop_
_entity_poly.entity_id
_entity_poly.type
_entity_poly.pdbx_seq_one_letter_code
_entity_poly.pdbx_strand_id
1 'polypeptide(L)'
;METLPQALVAFLRSQGVELLSHTPLKHLRRQPDGRWQGGMGGSPGASDHVISALPAAALAEVLPSEAEPLAKELRLIPTVSVAVVNLQYKGVTLPVTGFGHLVPSWEDPALLGIVYDSVAFPQQNGEGGADSLRLTVMLGGAWFQQSFGDPGLVSPSLLLERAQRAIRDH
;
A
#
# COMPACT_ATOMS: atom_id res chain seq x y z
N MET A 1 -4.73 11.38 1.13
CA MET A 1 -3.98 11.24 2.40
C MET A 1 -2.49 11.56 2.26
N GLU A 2 -1.99 12.05 1.12
CA GLU A 2 -0.56 12.32 0.90
C GLU A 2 -0.02 13.54 1.67
N THR A 3 -0.90 14.46 2.11
CA THR A 3 -0.51 15.71 2.76
C THR A 3 0.30 15.49 4.06
N LEU A 4 -0.03 14.46 4.85
CA LEU A 4 0.69 14.15 6.08
C LEU A 4 2.15 13.72 5.83
N PRO A 5 2.44 12.69 5.00
CA PRO A 5 3.83 12.36 4.69
C PRO A 5 4.60 13.48 3.99
N GLN A 6 3.94 14.31 3.16
CA GLN A 6 4.56 15.51 2.59
C GLN A 6 4.98 16.52 3.68
N ALA A 7 4.11 16.78 4.67
CA ALA A 7 4.42 17.66 5.79
C ALA A 7 5.56 17.10 6.66
N LEU A 8 5.59 15.78 6.89
CA LEU A 8 6.69 15.11 7.60
C LEU A 8 8.01 15.27 6.86
N VAL A 9 8.04 15.10 5.54
CA VAL A 9 9.24 15.32 4.72
C VAL A 9 9.72 16.76 4.82
N ALA A 10 8.81 17.74 4.74
CA ALA A 10 9.16 19.15 4.88
C ALA A 10 9.74 19.44 6.28
N PHE A 11 9.11 18.91 7.33
CA PHE A 11 9.59 19.05 8.71
C PHE A 11 10.98 18.44 8.89
N LEU A 12 11.20 17.18 8.48
CA LEU A 12 12.49 16.51 8.64
C LEU A 12 13.63 17.25 7.91
N ARG A 13 13.37 17.75 6.70
CA ARG A 13 14.33 18.59 5.97
C ARG A 13 14.66 19.88 6.71
N SER A 14 13.66 20.53 7.34
CA SER A 14 13.89 21.73 8.15
C SER A 14 14.77 21.47 9.38
N GLN A 15 14.79 20.23 9.88
CA GLN A 15 15.62 19.78 11.00
C GLN A 15 17.01 19.29 10.56
N GLY A 16 17.36 19.40 9.28
CA GLY A 16 18.65 18.95 8.75
C GLY A 16 18.78 17.44 8.57
N VAL A 17 17.66 16.70 8.58
CA VAL A 17 17.68 15.25 8.34
C VAL A 17 17.97 14.96 6.87
N GLU A 18 18.94 14.10 6.60
CA GLU A 18 19.25 13.60 5.27
C GLU A 18 18.19 12.58 4.83
N LEU A 19 17.51 12.85 3.70
CA LEU A 19 16.49 11.98 3.13
C LEU A 19 16.94 11.47 1.76
N LEU A 20 17.31 10.19 1.70
CA LEU A 20 17.75 9.52 0.48
C LEU A 20 16.59 8.76 -0.17
N SER A 21 15.95 9.41 -1.14
CA SER A 21 14.93 8.78 -2.00
C SER A 21 15.57 7.97 -3.13
N HIS A 22 14.81 7.03 -3.71
CA HIS A 22 15.25 6.19 -4.84
C HIS A 22 16.56 5.43 -4.61
N THR A 23 16.93 5.23 -3.34
CA THR A 23 18.18 4.60 -2.92
C THR A 23 17.87 3.33 -2.12
N PRO A 24 17.47 2.23 -2.79
CA PRO A 24 17.09 1.01 -2.10
C PRO A 24 18.31 0.38 -1.40
N LEU A 25 18.12 0.00 -0.14
CA LEU A 25 19.08 -0.80 0.60
C LEU A 25 19.22 -2.19 -0.06
N LYS A 26 20.46 -2.61 -0.34
CA LYS A 26 20.77 -3.90 -0.95
C LYS A 26 21.28 -4.93 0.03
N HIS A 27 21.99 -4.48 1.06
CA HIS A 27 22.46 -5.31 2.16
C HIS A 27 22.82 -4.43 3.35
N LEU A 28 22.78 -5.00 4.55
CA LEU A 28 23.21 -4.41 5.79
C LEU A 28 24.40 -5.22 6.31
N ARG A 29 25.42 -4.54 6.80
CA ARG A 29 26.63 -5.17 7.37
C ARG A 29 27.00 -4.52 8.68
N ARG A 30 27.52 -5.33 9.59
CA ARG A 30 28.14 -4.84 10.81
C ARG A 30 29.64 -4.73 10.60
N GLN A 31 30.19 -3.55 10.84
CA GLN A 31 31.61 -3.26 10.72
C GLN A 31 32.39 -3.76 11.95
N PRO A 32 33.73 -3.95 11.85
CA PRO A 32 34.56 -4.39 12.98
C PRO A 32 34.54 -3.43 14.18
N ASP A 33 34.29 -2.14 13.95
CA ASP A 33 34.14 -1.13 15.00
C ASP A 33 32.77 -1.19 15.71
N GLY A 34 31.89 -2.10 15.30
CA GLY A 34 30.57 -2.34 15.89
C GLY A 34 29.43 -1.57 15.22
N ARG A 35 29.73 -0.62 14.33
CA ARG A 35 28.73 0.19 13.62
C ARG A 35 28.10 -0.55 12.45
N TRP A 36 26.96 -0.06 11.99
CA TRP A 36 26.21 -0.59 10.86
C TRP A 36 26.51 0.18 9.58
N GLN A 37 26.58 -0.52 8.46
CA GLN A 37 26.72 0.07 7.14
C GLN A 37 25.73 -0.58 6.17
N GLY A 38 24.98 0.26 5.46
CA GLY A 38 24.07 -0.18 4.41
C GLY A 38 24.70 -0.05 3.02
N GLY A 39 24.63 -1.11 2.22
CA GLY A 39 24.97 -1.09 0.80
C GLY A 39 23.87 -0.45 -0.02
N MET A 40 24.11 0.76 -0.52
CA MET A 40 23.16 1.60 -1.25
C MET A 40 23.85 2.26 -2.45
N GLY A 41 23.08 2.70 -3.46
CA GLY A 41 23.57 3.30 -4.72
C GLY A 41 24.31 4.64 -4.59
N GLY A 42 24.47 5.14 -3.37
CA GLY A 42 25.41 6.16 -2.92
C GLY A 42 25.73 5.78 -1.47
N SER A 43 26.97 5.91 -1.01
CA SER A 43 27.40 5.36 0.29
C SER A 43 27.04 6.29 1.44
N PRO A 44 26.02 5.99 2.27
CA PRO A 44 25.82 6.75 3.49
C PRO A 44 26.86 6.31 4.50
N GLY A 45 27.14 7.18 5.48
CA GLY A 45 28.09 6.89 6.55
C GLY A 45 27.71 5.65 7.37
N ALA A 46 28.68 5.13 8.12
CA ALA A 46 28.41 4.13 9.14
C ALA A 46 27.53 4.74 10.26
N SER A 47 26.56 3.97 10.76
CA SER A 47 25.61 4.39 11.78
C SER A 47 25.75 3.53 13.04
N ASP A 48 25.64 4.13 14.22
CA ASP A 48 25.67 3.37 15.49
C ASP A 48 24.42 2.49 15.65
N HIS A 49 23.28 2.97 15.13
CA HIS A 49 21.99 2.29 15.20
C HIS A 49 21.26 2.29 13.86
N VAL A 50 20.41 1.28 13.67
CA VAL A 50 19.54 1.14 12.50
C VAL A 50 18.12 0.89 12.98
N ILE A 51 17.17 1.67 12.47
CA ILE A 51 15.74 1.46 12.67
C ILE A 51 15.17 1.00 11.33
N SER A 52 14.67 -0.25 11.27
CA SER A 52 14.01 -0.75 10.07
C SER A 52 12.53 -0.39 10.09
N ALA A 53 12.08 0.29 9.04
CA ALA A 53 10.66 0.48 8.71
C ALA A 53 10.28 -0.24 7.40
N LEU A 54 11.10 -1.19 6.95
CA LEU A 54 10.82 -1.99 5.75
C LEU A 54 9.77 -3.07 6.04
N PRO A 55 9.03 -3.52 5.02
CA PRO A 55 8.28 -4.78 5.10
C PRO A 55 9.19 -5.92 5.57
N ALA A 56 8.65 -6.85 6.37
CA ALA A 56 9.42 -7.93 6.98
C ALA A 56 10.20 -8.77 5.95
N ALA A 57 9.54 -9.17 4.86
CA ALA A 57 10.18 -9.90 3.77
C ALA A 57 11.33 -9.10 3.13
N ALA A 58 11.16 -7.78 2.92
CA ALA A 58 12.23 -6.94 2.36
C ALA A 58 13.41 -6.76 3.33
N LEU A 59 13.15 -6.69 4.65
CA LEU A 59 14.19 -6.67 5.66
C LEU A 59 14.99 -7.99 5.65
N ALA A 60 14.32 -9.13 5.55
CA ALA A 60 14.97 -10.44 5.53
C ALA A 60 16.01 -10.58 4.40
N GLU A 61 15.75 -9.95 3.25
CA GLU A 61 16.64 -10.01 2.08
C GLU A 61 17.88 -9.12 2.18
N VAL A 62 17.88 -8.14 3.09
CA VAL A 62 19.02 -7.22 3.27
C VAL A 62 19.81 -7.51 4.55
N LEU A 63 19.33 -8.39 5.43
CA LEU A 63 20.06 -8.75 6.64
C LEU A 63 21.38 -9.49 6.31
N PRO A 64 22.40 -9.32 7.15
CA PRO A 64 23.65 -10.05 6.97
C PRO A 64 23.47 -11.55 7.28
N SER A 65 24.34 -12.40 6.73
CA SER A 65 24.22 -13.87 6.85
C SER A 65 24.26 -14.37 8.30
N GLU A 66 24.92 -13.65 9.21
CA GLU A 66 24.94 -14.01 10.63
C GLU A 66 23.56 -13.84 11.30
N ALA A 67 22.67 -13.05 10.70
CA ALA A 67 21.30 -12.84 11.15
C ALA A 67 20.27 -13.76 10.43
N GLU A 68 20.73 -14.83 9.77
CA GLU A 68 19.85 -15.78 9.08
C GLU A 68 18.71 -16.35 9.95
N PRO A 69 18.91 -16.67 11.26
CA PRO A 69 17.79 -17.08 12.11
C PRO A 69 16.67 -16.04 12.17
N LEU A 70 17.01 -14.74 12.25
CA LEU A 70 16.02 -13.66 12.23
C LEU A 70 15.39 -13.51 10.84
N ALA A 71 16.18 -13.62 9.78
CA ALA A 71 15.67 -13.53 8.40
C ALA A 71 14.62 -14.62 8.12
N LYS A 72 14.81 -15.84 8.64
CA LYS A 72 13.82 -16.92 8.54
C LYS A 72 12.50 -16.56 9.21
N GLU A 73 12.53 -16.05 10.44
CA GLU A 73 11.31 -15.62 11.15
C GLU A 73 10.59 -14.49 10.41
N LEU A 74 11.33 -13.52 9.88
CA LEU A 74 10.76 -12.41 9.11
C LEU A 74 10.06 -12.87 7.82
N ARG A 75 10.60 -13.87 7.12
CA ARG A 75 10.00 -14.44 5.90
C ARG A 75 8.68 -15.16 6.15
N LEU A 76 8.41 -15.59 7.40
CA LEU A 76 7.17 -16.26 7.76
C LEU A 76 5.98 -15.30 7.96
N ILE A 77 6.23 -13.99 8.01
CA ILE A 77 5.17 -12.99 8.21
C ILE A 77 4.39 -12.81 6.89
N PRO A 78 3.13 -13.25 6.80
CA PRO A 78 2.39 -13.24 5.56
C PRO A 78 1.89 -11.83 5.22
N THR A 79 1.77 -11.55 3.92
CA THR A 79 1.11 -10.36 3.39
C THR A 79 0.14 -10.76 2.30
N VAL A 80 -0.90 -9.96 2.10
CA VAL A 80 -1.87 -10.15 1.02
C VAL A 80 -1.77 -9.01 0.00
N SER A 81 -2.29 -9.25 -1.21
CA SER A 81 -2.40 -8.22 -2.24
C SER A 81 -3.82 -7.68 -2.30
N VAL A 82 -3.96 -6.37 -2.47
CA VAL A 82 -5.26 -5.70 -2.63
C VAL A 82 -5.18 -4.79 -3.84
N ALA A 83 -6.11 -4.96 -4.77
CA ALA A 83 -6.30 -4.01 -5.85
C ALA A 83 -7.31 -2.94 -5.40
N VAL A 84 -6.92 -1.68 -5.51
CA VAL A 84 -7.76 -0.52 -5.21
C VAL A 84 -8.22 0.08 -6.52
N VAL A 85 -9.51 -0.01 -6.82
CA VAL A 85 -10.09 0.51 -8.06
C VAL A 85 -11.00 1.69 -7.72
N ASN A 86 -10.58 2.88 -8.16
CA ASN A 86 -11.33 4.11 -7.97
C ASN A 86 -12.25 4.32 -9.17
N LEU A 87 -13.54 4.52 -8.92
CA LEU A 87 -14.55 4.72 -9.95
C LEU A 87 -15.29 6.02 -9.69
N GLN A 88 -15.57 6.76 -10.76
CA GLN A 88 -16.31 8.02 -10.71
C GLN A 88 -17.45 7.99 -11.71
N TYR A 89 -18.64 8.30 -11.23
CA TYR A 89 -19.87 8.39 -12.00
C TYR A 89 -20.44 9.81 -11.91
N LYS A 90 -21.20 10.18 -12.93
CA LYS A 90 -21.94 11.44 -13.00
C LYS A 90 -23.44 11.14 -13.08
N GLY A 91 -24.27 11.90 -12.36
CA GLY A 91 -25.72 11.71 -12.42
C GLY A 91 -26.23 10.46 -11.72
N VAL A 92 -25.44 9.87 -10.82
CA VAL A 92 -25.77 8.64 -10.10
C VAL A 92 -25.94 8.94 -8.62
N THR A 93 -27.04 8.46 -8.05
CA THR A 93 -27.31 8.53 -6.60
C THR A 93 -27.19 7.15 -5.99
N LEU A 94 -26.55 7.07 -4.82
CA LEU A 94 -26.46 5.82 -4.07
C LEU A 94 -27.83 5.41 -3.51
N PRO A 95 -28.14 4.11 -3.44
CA PRO A 95 -29.40 3.64 -2.85
C PRO A 95 -29.50 3.94 -1.35
N VAL A 96 -28.35 4.00 -0.66
CA VAL A 96 -28.25 4.33 0.76
C VAL A 96 -27.06 5.27 0.99
N THR A 97 -27.16 6.11 2.02
CA THR A 97 -26.04 6.97 2.45
C THR A 97 -25.33 6.33 3.63
N GLY A 98 -24.00 6.23 3.54
CA GLY A 98 -23.15 5.67 4.59
C GLY A 98 -21.68 5.82 4.22
N PHE A 99 -20.79 5.28 5.06
CA PHE A 99 -19.36 5.25 4.76
C PHE A 99 -19.04 4.34 3.55
N GLY A 100 -19.81 3.29 3.38
CA GLY A 100 -19.56 2.20 2.45
C GLY A 100 -20.16 0.91 3.01
N HIS A 101 -19.81 -0.22 2.41
CA HIS A 101 -20.16 -1.53 2.93
C HIS A 101 -19.01 -2.52 2.77
N LEU A 102 -19.05 -3.58 3.57
CA LEU A 102 -18.16 -4.73 3.49
C LEU A 102 -18.91 -5.89 2.86
N VAL A 103 -18.19 -6.73 2.14
CA VAL A 103 -18.75 -7.95 1.54
C VAL A 103 -18.13 -9.17 2.23
N PRO A 104 -18.95 -10.01 2.89
CA PRO A 104 -18.44 -11.23 3.50
C PRO A 104 -17.87 -12.19 2.47
N SER A 105 -16.81 -12.93 2.83
CA SER A 105 -16.10 -13.80 1.88
C SER A 105 -16.95 -14.96 1.34
N TRP A 106 -18.04 -15.34 2.00
CA TRP A 106 -18.97 -16.35 1.51
C TRP A 106 -19.95 -15.82 0.45
N GLU A 107 -20.10 -14.51 0.35
CA GLU A 107 -20.90 -13.84 -0.68
C GLU A 107 -20.03 -13.59 -1.92
N ASP A 108 -18.85 -12.98 -1.69
CA ASP A 108 -17.88 -12.74 -2.74
C ASP A 108 -16.45 -12.72 -2.16
N PRO A 109 -15.64 -13.79 -2.35
CA PRO A 109 -14.29 -13.84 -1.80
C PRO A 109 -13.34 -12.84 -2.47
N ALA A 110 -13.65 -12.36 -3.67
CA ALA A 110 -12.79 -11.47 -4.44
C ALA A 110 -13.02 -9.99 -4.14
N LEU A 111 -14.10 -9.65 -3.42
CA LEU A 111 -14.51 -8.29 -3.09
C LEU A 111 -14.49 -8.11 -1.57
N LEU A 112 -13.69 -7.15 -1.09
CA LEU A 112 -13.60 -6.86 0.34
C LEU A 112 -14.67 -5.87 0.78
N GLY A 113 -14.98 -4.92 -0.09
CA GLY A 113 -15.95 -3.87 0.19
C GLY A 113 -15.81 -2.67 -0.75
N ILE A 114 -16.74 -1.74 -0.59
CA ILE A 114 -16.84 -0.52 -1.38
C ILE A 114 -16.97 0.66 -0.43
N VAL A 115 -16.10 1.65 -0.58
CA VAL A 115 -16.15 2.92 0.16
C VAL A 115 -16.88 3.97 -0.68
N TYR A 116 -17.76 4.73 -0.03
CA TYR A 116 -18.55 5.80 -0.65
C TYR A 116 -17.84 7.14 -0.45
N ASP A 117 -16.75 7.36 -1.18
CA ASP A 117 -15.83 8.48 -0.94
C ASP A 117 -16.51 9.85 -0.99
N SER A 118 -17.47 10.03 -1.89
CA SER A 118 -18.23 11.28 -2.01
C SER A 118 -19.16 11.57 -0.84
N VAL A 119 -19.54 10.55 -0.06
CA VAL A 119 -20.34 10.75 1.15
C VAL A 119 -19.45 11.24 2.29
N ALA A 120 -18.28 10.61 2.47
CA ALA A 120 -17.35 10.96 3.54
C ALA A 120 -16.63 12.29 3.27
N PHE A 121 -16.24 12.54 2.01
CA PHE A 121 -15.44 13.70 1.60
C PHE A 121 -15.99 14.35 0.33
N PRO A 122 -17.19 14.95 0.37
CA PRO A 122 -17.81 15.57 -0.81
C PRO A 122 -16.98 16.71 -1.41
N GLN A 123 -16.16 17.39 -0.59
CA GLN A 123 -15.28 18.48 -1.02
C GLN A 123 -14.18 18.00 -1.99
N GLN A 124 -13.93 16.68 -2.05
CA GLN A 124 -12.93 16.08 -2.94
C GLN A 124 -13.51 15.61 -4.28
N ASN A 125 -14.78 15.91 -4.58
CA ASN A 125 -15.41 15.52 -5.85
C ASN A 125 -14.94 16.33 -7.08
N GLY A 126 -14.07 17.33 -6.89
CA GLY A 126 -13.55 18.19 -7.95
C GLY A 126 -14.53 19.28 -8.40
N GLU A 127 -14.11 20.08 -9.38
CA GLU A 127 -14.95 21.13 -9.97
C GLU A 127 -16.13 20.51 -10.74
N GLY A 128 -17.35 20.93 -10.42
CA GLY A 128 -18.58 20.31 -10.93
C GLY A 128 -19.06 19.08 -10.12
N GLY A 129 -18.44 18.80 -8.98
CA GLY A 129 -18.65 17.59 -8.16
C GLY A 129 -19.99 17.45 -7.43
N ALA A 130 -20.91 18.41 -7.57
CA ALA A 130 -22.25 18.33 -6.98
C ALA A 130 -23.06 17.14 -7.54
N ASP A 131 -22.76 16.73 -8.77
CA ASP A 131 -23.42 15.62 -9.47
C ASP A 131 -22.46 14.44 -9.71
N SER A 132 -21.40 14.31 -8.89
CA SER A 132 -20.41 13.25 -9.04
C SER A 132 -20.37 12.33 -7.82
N LEU A 133 -20.35 11.03 -8.11
CA LEU A 133 -20.22 9.95 -7.14
C LEU A 133 -18.88 9.24 -7.35
N ARG A 134 -18.02 9.27 -6.34
CA ARG A 134 -16.75 8.54 -6.28
C ARG A 134 -16.87 7.35 -5.33
N LEU A 135 -16.34 6.22 -5.79
CA LEU A 135 -16.34 4.96 -5.10
C LEU A 135 -14.95 4.34 -5.14
N THR A 136 -14.53 3.73 -4.04
CA THR A 136 -13.31 2.94 -3.96
C THR A 136 -13.66 1.49 -3.73
N VAL A 137 -13.41 0.64 -4.73
CA VAL A 137 -13.63 -0.81 -4.66
C VAL A 137 -12.32 -1.48 -4.26
N MET A 138 -12.35 -2.30 -3.22
CA MET A 138 -11.20 -3.06 -2.74
C MET A 138 -11.35 -4.52 -3.11
N LEU A 139 -10.45 -5.03 -3.96
CA LEU A 139 -10.49 -6.39 -4.49
C LEU A 139 -9.32 -7.24 -3.96
N GLY A 140 -9.58 -8.53 -3.71
CA GLY A 140 -8.58 -9.54 -3.39
C GLY A 140 -8.43 -9.84 -1.90
N GLY A 141 -7.36 -9.32 -1.28
CA GLY A 141 -6.97 -9.76 0.06
C GLY A 141 -6.41 -11.19 0.04
N ALA A 142 -6.78 -12.03 0.99
CA ALA A 142 -6.32 -13.42 1.06
C ALA A 142 -6.68 -14.24 -0.20
N TRP A 143 -7.69 -13.82 -0.94
CA TRP A 143 -8.19 -14.51 -2.14
C TRP A 143 -7.59 -13.97 -3.43
N PHE A 144 -6.77 -12.91 -3.39
CA PHE A 144 -6.29 -12.23 -4.60
C PHE A 144 -5.69 -13.20 -5.61
N GLN A 145 -4.76 -14.04 -5.18
CA GLN A 145 -4.05 -14.94 -6.08
C GLN A 145 -4.98 -16.00 -6.68
N GLN A 146 -5.96 -16.48 -5.92
CA GLN A 146 -6.97 -17.42 -6.40
C GLN A 146 -7.94 -16.75 -7.38
N SER A 147 -8.31 -15.49 -7.13
CA SER A 147 -9.32 -14.75 -7.92
C SER A 147 -8.76 -14.12 -9.19
N PHE A 148 -7.50 -13.67 -9.16
CA PHE A 148 -6.91 -12.82 -10.19
C PHE A 148 -5.54 -13.29 -10.69
N GLY A 149 -4.95 -14.31 -10.06
CA GLY A 149 -3.60 -14.77 -10.37
C GLY A 149 -2.51 -13.89 -9.75
N ASP A 150 -1.34 -13.85 -10.39
CA ASP A 150 -0.19 -13.11 -9.89
C ASP A 150 -0.46 -11.58 -9.85
N PRO A 151 -0.39 -10.92 -8.68
CA PRO A 151 -0.54 -9.47 -8.55
C PRO A 151 0.39 -8.63 -9.42
N GLY A 152 1.57 -9.15 -9.78
CA GLY A 152 2.53 -8.49 -10.66
C GLY A 152 2.20 -8.60 -12.16
N LEU A 153 1.32 -9.53 -12.54
CA LEU A 153 0.99 -9.82 -13.94
C LEU A 153 -0.48 -9.60 -14.30
N VAL A 154 -1.36 -9.45 -13.31
CA VAL A 154 -2.79 -9.20 -13.53
C VAL A 154 -3.02 -7.93 -14.35
N SER A 155 -3.91 -8.00 -15.34
CA SER A 155 -4.22 -6.84 -16.16
C SER A 155 -5.10 -5.83 -15.41
N PRO A 156 -4.82 -4.52 -15.52
CA PRO A 156 -5.68 -3.49 -14.96
C PRO A 156 -7.12 -3.53 -15.50
N SER A 157 -7.31 -3.96 -16.76
CA SER A 157 -8.64 -4.08 -17.36
C SER A 157 -9.50 -5.15 -16.68
N LEU A 158 -8.92 -6.30 -16.31
CA LEU A 158 -9.64 -7.34 -15.58
C LEU A 158 -10.12 -6.84 -14.21
N LEU A 159 -9.26 -6.13 -13.48
CA LEU A 159 -9.60 -5.56 -12.18
C LEU A 159 -10.68 -4.47 -12.30
N LEU A 160 -10.60 -3.64 -13.34
CA LEU A 160 -11.59 -2.63 -13.63
C LEU A 160 -12.97 -3.25 -13.95
N GLU A 161 -13.02 -4.22 -14.86
CA GLU A 161 -14.25 -4.93 -15.21
C GLU A 161 -14.87 -5.60 -13.98
N ARG A 162 -14.04 -6.19 -13.12
CA ARG A 162 -14.49 -6.80 -11.87
C ARG A 162 -15.10 -5.80 -10.91
N ALA A 163 -14.46 -4.64 -10.72
CA ALA A 163 -14.95 -3.59 -9.85
C ALA A 163 -16.27 -2.97 -10.37
N GLN A 164 -16.38 -2.78 -11.68
CA GLN A 164 -17.61 -2.29 -12.30
C GLN A 164 -18.77 -3.29 -12.15
N ARG A 165 -18.48 -4.60 -12.20
CA ARG A 165 -19.47 -5.64 -11.92
C ARG A 165 -19.89 -5.63 -10.46
N ALA A 166 -18.93 -5.52 -9.53
CA ALA A 166 -19.21 -5.44 -8.10
C ALA A 166 -20.23 -4.34 -7.74
N ILE A 167 -20.08 -3.13 -8.30
CA ILE A 167 -21.02 -2.01 -8.05
C ILE A 167 -22.44 -2.27 -8.55
N ARG A 168 -22.61 -3.12 -9.57
CA ARG A 168 -23.93 -3.47 -10.09
C ARG A 168 -24.59 -4.58 -9.28
N ASP A 169 -23.78 -5.47 -8.74
CA ASP A 169 -24.23 -6.70 -8.08
C ASP A 169 -24.42 -6.50 -6.55
N HIS A 170 -23.74 -5.52 -5.94
CA HIS A 170 -23.80 -5.17 -4.50
C HIS A 170 -24.06 -3.67 -4.28
#